data_AF-A0A553SQN8-F1
#
_entry.id   AF-A0A553SQN8-F1
#
_cell.length_a   1.000
_cell.length_b   1.000
_cell.length_c   1.000
_cell.angle_alpha   90.00
_cell.angle_beta   90.00
_cell.angle_gamma   90.00
#
_symmetry.space_group_name_H-M   'P 1'
#
loop_
_entity.id
_entity.type
_entity.pdbx_description
1 polymer ?
#
loop_
_entity_poly.entity_id
_entity_poly.type
_entity_poly.pdbx_seq_one_letter_code
_entity_poly.pdbx_strand_id
1 'polypeptide(L)'
;MKTIMKIISSLTLTGALAIGGLIGPVNLESKAMAASSVSILKYPIPTKENQILDYLERGMYEFYEGTKVRKETSVNSELAEQEEAKKSELLQISQLTYDALVKYKKDKKTNETKAKQTYSKTLSSLDAETKKIKQRYEKKVNTLEKYRVDEINKIAKAESYNITSMRSTEIKRISGNSGKEEIKYNIELIEKAVNSYKVEAIELKFESLIAEYKSKRKVAELEAARKTKELNFQYKKGSLTAKQLKTKQSNIEESKVAEQENIQRNIDGLIKEKNLQVQSLIKLKETVIAQIKKDNNLVL
;
A
#
# COMPACT_ATOMS: atom_id res chain seq x y z
N MET A 1 42.68 -6.02 7.96
CA MET A 1 41.78 -5.24 7.08
C MET A 1 40.34 -5.53 7.47
N LYS A 2 39.54 -4.48 7.69
CA LYS A 2 38.13 -4.53 8.11
C LYS A 2 37.22 -4.69 6.89
N THR A 3 36.16 -5.47 7.01
CA THR A 3 34.94 -5.24 6.20
C THR A 3 33.71 -5.52 7.07
N ILE A 4 33.22 -4.44 7.68
CA ILE A 4 31.88 -4.37 8.28
C ILE A 4 30.94 -3.99 7.14
N MET A 5 30.06 -4.91 6.76
CA MET A 5 28.99 -4.63 5.80
C MET A 5 27.93 -3.77 6.50
N LYS A 6 27.95 -2.47 6.22
CA LYS A 6 26.87 -1.53 6.57
C LYS A 6 25.73 -1.72 5.55
N ILE A 7 24.60 -2.25 5.99
CA ILE A 7 23.34 -2.09 5.27
C ILE A 7 22.82 -0.69 5.61
N ILE A 8 23.19 0.28 4.77
CA ILE A 8 22.48 1.55 4.61
C ILE A 8 21.59 1.35 3.39
N SER A 9 20.32 1.05 3.61
CA SER A 9 19.30 1.17 2.57
C SER A 9 18.37 2.32 2.98
N SER A 10 18.81 3.51 2.58
CA SER A 10 18.00 4.65 2.15
C SER A 10 16.56 4.72 2.67
N LEU A 11 16.41 5.24 3.88
CA LEU A 11 15.23 5.98 4.28
C LEU A 11 15.25 7.28 3.44
N THR A 12 14.51 7.34 2.32
CA THR A 12 14.22 8.61 1.67
C THR A 12 13.25 9.37 2.58
N LEU A 13 13.85 10.03 3.56
CA LEU A 13 13.29 11.13 4.31
C LEU A 13 13.05 12.25 3.29
N THR A 14 11.86 12.30 2.71
CA THR A 14 11.41 13.51 2.00
C THR A 14 11.12 14.56 3.07
N GLY A 15 12.19 15.16 3.57
CA GLY A 15 12.12 16.35 4.39
C GLY A 15 11.56 17.48 3.54
N ALA A 16 10.30 17.83 3.77
CA ALA A 16 9.83 19.17 3.52
C ALA A 16 10.21 20.02 4.75
N LEU A 17 11.39 20.62 4.67
CA LEU A 17 11.67 21.88 5.33
C LEU A 17 10.63 22.90 4.82
N ALA A 18 9.80 23.42 5.71
CA ALA A 18 9.03 24.63 5.45
C ALA A 18 8.85 25.42 6.74
N ILE A 19 9.96 25.96 7.26
CA ILE A 19 9.92 27.18 8.06
C ILE A 19 10.06 28.32 7.05
N GLY A 20 8.93 28.97 6.72
CA GLY A 20 8.89 30.24 6.00
C GLY A 20 8.94 30.16 4.47
N GLY A 21 7.83 30.55 3.83
CA GLY A 21 7.84 31.13 2.48
C GLY A 21 7.75 30.14 1.32
N LEU A 22 6.61 30.19 0.62
CA LEU A 22 6.41 29.83 -0.80
C LEU A 22 7.12 28.55 -1.29
N ILE A 23 6.44 27.42 -1.16
CA ILE A 23 6.59 26.31 -2.10
C ILE A 23 5.18 26.00 -2.59
N GLY A 24 4.88 26.44 -3.82
CA GLY A 24 3.67 26.03 -4.52
C GLY A 24 3.61 24.50 -4.65
N PRO A 25 2.42 23.91 -4.84
CA PRO A 25 2.26 22.46 -4.88
C PRO A 25 3.11 21.90 -6.03
N VAL A 26 4.26 21.30 -5.70
CA VAL A 26 5.00 20.48 -6.65
C VAL A 26 4.11 19.26 -6.88
N ASN A 27 3.53 19.26 -8.07
CA ASN A 27 2.45 18.42 -8.55
C ASN A 27 2.82 16.92 -8.56
N LEU A 28 2.87 16.30 -7.38
CA LEU A 28 2.93 14.85 -7.17
C LEU A 28 1.65 14.16 -7.68
N GLU A 29 0.55 14.93 -7.82
CA GLU A 29 -0.72 14.51 -8.40
C GLU A 29 -0.54 14.04 -9.85
N SER A 30 0.35 14.71 -10.61
CA SER A 30 0.61 14.37 -12.02
C SER A 30 1.41 13.09 -12.21
N LYS A 31 2.34 12.70 -11.32
CA LYS A 31 3.19 11.52 -11.53
C LYS A 31 2.49 10.20 -11.20
N ALA A 32 1.67 10.16 -10.15
CA ALA A 32 0.89 8.97 -9.83
C ALA A 32 -0.26 8.75 -10.82
N MET A 33 -0.93 9.82 -11.25
CA MET A 33 -1.98 9.74 -12.28
C MET A 33 -1.43 9.52 -13.69
N ALA A 34 -0.30 10.13 -14.08
CA ALA A 34 0.33 9.86 -15.38
C ALA A 34 0.99 8.47 -15.46
N ALA A 35 1.41 7.89 -14.33
CA ALA A 35 1.87 6.50 -14.26
C ALA A 35 0.71 5.50 -14.25
N SER A 36 -0.49 5.90 -13.80
CA SER A 36 -1.68 5.03 -13.81
C SER A 36 -2.45 5.05 -15.14
N SER A 37 -2.39 6.15 -15.91
CA SER A 37 -3.21 6.38 -17.11
C SER A 37 -2.68 5.78 -18.42
N VAL A 38 -1.50 5.14 -18.47
CA VAL A 38 -0.84 4.83 -19.77
C VAL A 38 -0.49 3.36 -20.03
N SER A 39 -0.76 2.38 -19.15
CA SER A 39 -0.20 1.01 -19.38
C SER A 39 -1.13 -0.04 -20.00
N ILE A 40 -2.43 -0.05 -19.72
CA ILE A 40 -3.27 -1.22 -20.06
C ILE A 40 -3.93 -1.11 -21.45
N LEU A 41 -4.08 0.10 -21.99
CA LEU A 41 -4.51 0.36 -23.38
C LEU A 41 -3.38 0.31 -24.41
N LYS A 42 -2.13 0.01 -24.00
CA LYS A 42 -0.96 0.04 -24.92
C LYS A 42 -1.03 -0.98 -26.04
N TYR A 43 -1.79 -2.05 -25.87
CA TYR A 43 -1.89 -3.11 -26.86
C TYR A 43 -3.32 -3.17 -27.39
N PRO A 44 -3.54 -2.90 -28.69
CA PRO A 44 -4.85 -3.08 -29.30
C PRO A 44 -5.28 -4.53 -29.17
N ILE A 45 -6.59 -4.75 -29.04
CA ILE A 45 -7.15 -6.10 -29.08
C ILE A 45 -6.90 -6.64 -30.50
N PRO A 46 -6.13 -7.73 -30.66
CA PRO A 46 -5.79 -8.25 -31.97
C PRO A 46 -6.96 -9.01 -32.60
N THR A 47 -6.91 -9.17 -33.92
CA THR A 47 -7.91 -9.91 -34.70
C THR A 47 -7.37 -11.22 -35.27
N LYS A 48 -6.05 -11.45 -35.22
CA LYS A 48 -5.41 -12.69 -35.68
C LYS A 48 -5.32 -13.71 -34.55
N GLU A 49 -5.65 -14.96 -34.82
CA GLU A 49 -5.75 -16.03 -33.81
C GLU A 49 -4.50 -16.18 -32.94
N ASN A 50 -3.31 -16.26 -33.55
CA ASN A 50 -2.05 -16.38 -32.81
C ASN A 50 -1.78 -15.17 -31.89
N GLN A 51 -2.17 -13.98 -32.33
CA GLN A 51 -2.03 -12.76 -31.54
C GLN A 51 -3.08 -12.69 -30.42
N ILE A 52 -4.27 -13.25 -30.62
CA ILE A 52 -5.31 -13.33 -29.58
C ILE A 52 -4.87 -14.24 -28.44
N LEU A 53 -4.19 -15.36 -28.75
CA LEU A 53 -3.63 -16.24 -27.74
C LEU A 53 -2.56 -15.51 -26.89
N ASP A 54 -1.63 -14.81 -27.54
CA ASP A 54 -0.64 -13.97 -26.85
C ASP A 54 -1.30 -12.87 -26.00
N TYR A 55 -2.40 -12.29 -26.49
CA TYR A 55 -3.16 -11.26 -25.78
C TYR A 55 -3.85 -11.80 -24.53
N LEU A 56 -4.46 -12.99 -24.61
CA LEU A 56 -5.03 -13.71 -23.47
C LEU A 56 -3.96 -14.00 -22.43
N GLU A 57 -2.83 -14.55 -22.86
CA GLU A 57 -1.74 -14.87 -21.96
C GLU A 57 -1.20 -13.64 -21.23
N ARG A 58 -0.96 -12.54 -21.94
CA ARG A 58 -0.56 -11.26 -21.32
C ARG A 58 -1.61 -10.78 -20.32
N GLY A 59 -2.89 -10.92 -20.63
CA GLY A 59 -3.97 -10.62 -19.69
C GLY A 59 -3.84 -11.44 -18.41
N MET A 60 -3.59 -12.75 -18.52
CA MET A 60 -3.36 -13.62 -17.36
C MET A 60 -2.16 -13.16 -16.53
N TYR A 61 -1.04 -12.83 -17.16
CA TYR A 61 0.14 -12.29 -16.47
C TYR A 61 -0.18 -10.99 -15.72
N GLU A 62 -0.85 -10.04 -16.38
CA GLU A 62 -1.26 -8.77 -15.78
C GLU A 62 -2.17 -8.99 -14.56
N PHE A 63 -3.11 -9.94 -14.65
CA PHE A 63 -4.00 -10.32 -13.55
C PHE A 63 -3.22 -10.89 -12.35
N TYR A 64 -2.31 -11.83 -12.59
CA TYR A 64 -1.51 -12.44 -11.51
C TYR A 64 -0.55 -11.44 -10.87
N GLU A 65 0.04 -10.55 -11.66
CA GLU A 65 0.86 -9.46 -11.16
C GLU A 65 0.03 -8.50 -10.28
N GLY A 66 -1.16 -8.11 -10.73
CA GLY A 66 -2.09 -7.31 -9.92
C GLY A 66 -2.45 -8.00 -8.60
N THR A 67 -2.62 -9.32 -8.62
CA THR A 67 -2.92 -10.11 -7.41
C THR A 67 -1.74 -10.11 -6.43
N LYS A 68 -0.50 -10.23 -6.93
CA LYS A 68 0.71 -10.14 -6.10
C LYS A 68 0.84 -8.77 -5.46
N VAL A 69 0.77 -7.71 -6.26
CA VAL A 69 0.86 -6.32 -5.79
C VAL A 69 -0.19 -6.04 -4.71
N ARG A 70 -1.44 -6.49 -4.90
CA ARG A 70 -2.49 -6.34 -3.88
C ARG A 70 -2.12 -6.97 -2.55
N LYS A 71 -1.53 -8.18 -2.56
CA LYS A 71 -1.09 -8.86 -1.34
C LYS A 71 0.09 -8.14 -0.68
N GLU A 72 1.05 -7.70 -1.47
CA GLU A 72 2.19 -6.91 -0.96
C GLU A 72 1.72 -5.60 -0.34
N THR A 73 0.85 -4.85 -1.01
CA THR A 73 0.28 -3.60 -0.48
C THR A 73 -0.45 -3.84 0.82
N SER A 74 -1.25 -4.91 0.94
CA SER A 74 -1.95 -5.25 2.18
C SER A 74 -0.98 -5.48 3.34
N VAL A 75 0.09 -6.25 3.12
CA VAL A 75 1.09 -6.54 4.16
C VAL A 75 1.88 -5.28 4.52
N ASN A 76 2.34 -4.52 3.53
CA ASN A 76 3.11 -3.29 3.75
C ASN A 76 2.28 -2.25 4.51
N SER A 77 0.98 -2.16 4.22
CA SER A 77 0.04 -1.30 4.94
C SER A 77 -0.05 -1.67 6.42
N GLU A 78 -0.20 -2.96 6.72
CA GLU A 78 -0.26 -3.43 8.10
C GLU A 78 1.08 -3.18 8.83
N LEU A 79 2.22 -3.42 8.17
CA LEU A 79 3.54 -3.15 8.75
C LEU A 79 3.74 -1.68 9.11
N ALA A 80 3.28 -0.75 8.27
CA ALA A 80 3.36 0.68 8.52
C ALA A 80 2.54 1.08 9.76
N GLU A 81 1.32 0.54 9.90
CA GLU A 81 0.48 0.76 11.08
C GLU A 81 1.11 0.21 12.36
N GLN A 82 1.68 -1.01 12.31
CA GLN A 82 2.33 -1.63 13.45
C GLN A 82 3.54 -0.83 13.93
N GLU A 83 4.32 -0.25 13.02
CA GLU A 83 5.47 0.58 13.37
C GLU A 83 5.04 1.87 14.07
N GLU A 84 3.96 2.52 13.62
CA GLU A 84 3.46 3.73 14.29
C GLU A 84 2.83 3.41 15.65
N ALA A 85 2.12 2.28 15.78
CA ALA A 85 1.60 1.80 17.05
C ALA A 85 2.72 1.57 18.08
N LYS A 86 3.78 0.86 17.67
CA LYS A 86 4.98 0.63 18.48
C LYS A 86 5.64 1.94 18.93
N LYS A 87 5.80 2.93 18.04
CA LYS A 87 6.33 4.25 18.44
C LYS A 87 5.46 4.93 19.49
N SER A 88 4.13 4.80 19.37
CA SER A 88 3.18 5.34 20.36
C SER A 88 3.30 4.66 21.72
N GLU A 89 3.46 3.33 21.76
CA GLU A 89 3.71 2.56 23.00
C GLU A 89 5.05 2.97 23.65
N LEU A 90 6.12 3.10 22.86
CA LEU A 90 7.43 3.53 23.36
C LEU A 90 7.42 4.96 23.90
N LEU A 91 6.62 5.85 23.31
CA LEU A 91 6.40 7.20 23.84
C LEU A 91 5.73 7.13 25.23
N GLN A 92 4.76 6.23 25.42
CA GLN A 92 4.12 6.04 26.73
C GLN A 92 5.11 5.55 27.79
N ILE A 93 6.01 4.63 27.45
CA ILE A 93 7.09 4.22 28.37
C ILE A 93 8.00 5.41 28.73
N SER A 94 8.31 6.26 27.76
CA SER A 94 9.13 7.45 28.00
C SER A 94 8.44 8.44 28.96
N GLN A 95 7.12 8.60 28.85
CA GLN A 95 6.31 9.40 29.76
C GLN A 95 6.32 8.83 31.18
N LEU A 96 6.08 7.51 31.32
CA LEU A 96 6.11 6.82 32.62
C LEU A 96 7.48 6.90 33.29
N THR A 97 8.55 6.81 32.50
CA THR A 97 9.93 6.94 32.98
C THR A 97 10.19 8.32 33.57
N TYR A 98 9.71 9.38 32.89
CA TYR A 98 9.78 10.74 33.41
C TYR A 98 8.97 10.92 34.69
N ASP A 99 7.77 10.38 34.75
CA ASP A 99 6.92 10.47 35.95
C ASP A 99 7.55 9.78 37.16
N ALA A 100 8.18 8.61 36.94
CA ALA A 100 8.96 7.93 37.97
C ALA A 100 10.12 8.79 38.47
N LEU A 101 10.81 9.52 37.58
CA LEU A 101 11.89 10.43 37.95
C LEU A 101 11.39 11.63 38.77
N VAL A 102 10.27 12.23 38.37
CA VAL A 102 9.65 13.35 39.11
C VAL A 102 9.24 12.88 40.51
N LYS A 103 8.60 11.71 40.61
CA LYS A 103 8.22 11.11 41.89
C LYS A 103 9.45 10.84 42.77
N TYR A 104 10.50 10.25 42.21
CA TYR A 104 11.77 10.04 42.92
C TYR A 104 12.35 11.36 43.47
N LYS A 105 12.38 12.42 42.66
CA LYS A 105 12.88 13.75 43.09
C LYS A 105 12.08 14.35 44.24
N LYS A 106 10.79 14.01 44.36
CA LYS A 106 9.92 14.41 45.47
C LYS A 106 10.17 13.54 46.71
N ASP A 107 10.09 12.23 46.56
CA ASP A 107 10.17 11.26 47.66
C ASP A 107 11.58 11.19 48.29
N LYS A 108 12.64 11.48 47.53
CA LYS A 108 14.00 11.52 48.07
C LYS A 108 14.20 12.58 49.17
N LYS A 109 13.35 13.62 49.21
CA LYS A 109 13.41 14.66 50.24
C LYS A 109 12.94 14.17 51.61
N THR A 110 12.15 13.09 51.64
CA THR A 110 11.60 12.52 52.88
C THR A 110 12.31 11.22 53.27
N ASN A 111 12.57 10.32 52.33
CA ASN A 111 13.30 9.07 52.57
C ASN A 111 14.06 8.62 51.32
N GLU A 112 15.35 8.94 51.28
CA GLU A 112 16.20 8.69 50.10
C GLU A 112 16.34 7.20 49.77
N THR A 113 16.58 6.35 50.77
CA THR A 113 16.80 4.90 50.56
C THR A 113 15.56 4.24 49.98
N LYS A 114 14.37 4.50 50.56
CA LYS A 114 13.10 3.94 50.06
C LYS A 114 12.75 4.49 48.68
N ALA A 115 13.02 5.77 48.43
CA ALA A 115 12.80 6.39 47.12
C ALA A 115 13.69 5.77 46.03
N LYS A 116 15.00 5.55 46.31
CA LYS A 116 15.92 4.88 45.38
C LYS A 116 15.48 3.46 45.05
N GLN A 117 15.10 2.67 46.06
CA GLN A 117 14.63 1.29 45.85
C GLN A 117 13.36 1.25 44.98
N THR A 118 12.38 2.12 45.26
CA THR A 118 11.14 2.19 44.48
C THR A 118 11.41 2.60 43.04
N TYR A 119 12.22 3.64 42.83
CA TYR A 119 12.58 4.12 41.50
C TYR A 119 13.31 3.04 40.67
N SER A 120 14.27 2.34 41.27
CA SER A 120 14.99 1.25 40.62
C SER A 120 14.07 0.09 40.21
N LYS A 121 13.13 -0.31 41.07
CA LYS A 121 12.11 -1.32 40.75
C LYS A 121 11.23 -0.88 39.59
N THR A 122 10.78 0.38 39.58
CA THR A 122 9.97 0.94 38.49
C THR A 122 10.75 0.95 37.17
N LEU A 123 12.01 1.41 37.16
CA LEU A 123 12.84 1.41 35.95
C LEU A 123 13.03 -0.01 35.38
N SER A 124 13.29 -0.99 36.26
CA SER A 124 13.45 -2.39 35.85
C SER A 124 12.18 -2.94 35.21
N SER A 125 11.01 -2.60 35.75
CA SER A 125 9.71 -2.99 35.17
C SER A 125 9.48 -2.33 33.81
N LEU A 126 9.80 -1.05 33.66
CA LEU A 126 9.66 -0.31 32.39
C LEU A 126 10.63 -0.79 31.31
N ASP A 127 11.85 -1.19 31.68
CA ASP A 127 12.81 -1.83 30.76
C ASP A 127 12.28 -3.19 30.27
N ALA A 128 11.71 -4.00 31.17
CA ALA A 128 11.08 -5.26 30.81
C ALA A 128 9.90 -5.05 29.85
N GLU A 129 9.05 -4.04 30.08
CA GLU A 129 7.94 -3.73 29.16
C GLU A 129 8.44 -3.21 27.81
N THR A 130 9.51 -2.40 27.78
CA THR A 130 10.15 -1.97 26.53
C THR A 130 10.63 -3.16 25.69
N LYS A 131 11.26 -4.14 26.33
CA LYS A 131 11.70 -5.37 25.66
C LYS A 131 10.52 -6.16 25.12
N LYS A 132 9.43 -6.29 25.89
CA LYS A 132 8.20 -6.95 25.42
C LYS A 132 7.59 -6.24 24.21
N ILE A 133 7.50 -4.90 24.21
CA ILE A 133 7.00 -4.12 23.06
C ILE A 133 7.80 -4.44 21.80
N LYS A 134 9.14 -4.41 21.89
CA LYS A 134 10.03 -4.71 20.75
C LYS A 134 9.86 -6.15 20.25
N GLN A 135 9.84 -7.12 21.16
CA GLN A 135 9.66 -8.53 20.81
C GLN A 135 8.29 -8.81 20.19
N ARG A 136 7.22 -8.19 20.69
CA ARG A 136 5.87 -8.30 20.10
C ARG A 136 5.87 -7.77 18.67
N TYR A 137 6.47 -6.59 18.44
CA TYR A 137 6.60 -5.99 17.12
C TYR A 137 7.41 -6.89 16.16
N GLU A 138 8.59 -7.34 16.56
CA GLU A 138 9.44 -8.23 15.75
C GLU A 138 8.73 -9.53 15.38
N LYS A 139 8.03 -10.15 16.33
CA LYS A 139 7.22 -11.35 16.07
C LYS A 139 6.12 -11.07 15.04
N LYS A 140 5.45 -9.92 15.14
CA LYS A 140 4.40 -9.52 14.21
C LYS A 140 4.95 -9.28 12.80
N VAL A 141 6.07 -8.57 12.68
CA VAL A 141 6.78 -8.37 11.40
C VAL A 141 7.12 -9.71 10.76
N ASN A 142 7.78 -10.62 11.50
CA ASN A 142 8.17 -11.93 10.98
C ASN A 142 6.95 -12.76 10.52
N THR A 143 5.83 -12.66 11.23
CA THR A 143 4.60 -13.37 10.87
C THR A 143 4.03 -12.83 9.55
N LEU A 144 3.99 -11.50 9.40
CA LEU A 144 3.48 -10.84 8.19
C LEU A 144 4.38 -11.08 6.98
N GLU A 145 5.70 -11.03 7.18
CA GLU A 145 6.68 -11.31 6.13
C GLU A 145 6.62 -12.76 5.64
N LYS A 146 6.51 -13.72 6.56
CA LYS A 146 6.31 -15.12 6.19
C LYS A 146 5.00 -15.31 5.42
N TYR A 147 3.91 -14.71 5.90
CA TYR A 147 2.62 -14.74 5.21
C TYR A 147 2.71 -14.17 3.79
N ARG A 148 3.39 -13.03 3.62
CA ARG A 148 3.64 -12.41 2.30
C ARG A 148 4.33 -13.41 1.36
N VAL A 149 5.45 -13.98 1.79
CA VAL A 149 6.22 -14.92 0.97
C VAL A 149 5.40 -16.15 0.60
N ASP A 150 4.68 -16.75 1.57
CA ASP A 150 3.86 -17.93 1.34
C ASP A 150 2.73 -17.67 0.32
N GLU A 151 2.05 -16.53 0.43
CA GLU A 151 0.97 -16.17 -0.50
C GLU A 151 1.49 -15.84 -1.91
N ILE A 152 2.59 -15.09 -2.02
CA ILE A 152 3.20 -14.77 -3.32
C ILE A 152 3.65 -16.05 -4.02
N ASN A 153 4.22 -17.00 -3.29
CA ASN A 153 4.61 -18.31 -3.84
C ASN A 153 3.40 -19.12 -4.33
N LYS A 154 2.26 -19.08 -3.63
CA LYS A 154 1.02 -19.73 -4.10
C LYS A 154 0.52 -19.08 -5.39
N ILE A 155 0.54 -17.75 -5.48
CA ILE A 155 0.14 -17.02 -6.68
C ILE A 155 1.05 -17.38 -7.86
N ALA A 156 2.37 -17.39 -7.66
CA ALA A 156 3.33 -17.75 -8.71
C ALA A 156 3.14 -19.19 -9.23
N LYS A 157 2.82 -20.14 -8.33
CA LYS A 157 2.49 -21.52 -8.73
C LYS A 157 1.19 -21.57 -9.54
N ALA A 158 0.16 -20.85 -9.11
CA ALA A 158 -1.11 -20.79 -9.83
C ALA A 158 -0.95 -20.14 -11.22
N GLU A 159 -0.18 -19.05 -11.31
CA GLU A 159 0.18 -18.38 -12.56
C GLU A 159 0.83 -19.35 -13.54
N SER A 160 1.91 -20.01 -13.12
CA SER A 160 2.64 -20.96 -13.96
C SER A 160 1.76 -22.12 -14.44
N TYR A 161 0.98 -22.72 -13.54
CA TYR A 161 0.07 -23.82 -13.88
C TYR A 161 -1.01 -23.38 -14.86
N ASN A 162 -1.71 -22.28 -14.57
CA ASN A 162 -2.85 -21.85 -15.36
C ASN A 162 -2.45 -21.35 -16.74
N ILE A 163 -1.34 -20.61 -16.86
CA ILE A 163 -0.84 -20.15 -18.16
C ILE A 163 -0.37 -21.33 -19.02
N THR A 164 0.36 -22.29 -18.43
CA THR A 164 0.81 -23.49 -19.16
C THR A 164 -0.37 -24.36 -19.60
N SER A 165 -1.34 -24.57 -18.71
CA SER A 165 -2.55 -25.34 -19.00
C SER A 165 -3.40 -24.69 -20.10
N MET A 166 -3.58 -23.37 -20.02
CA MET A 166 -4.26 -22.57 -21.06
C MET A 166 -3.52 -22.75 -22.40
N ARG A 167 -2.22 -22.45 -22.48
CA ARG A 167 -1.43 -22.61 -23.72
C ARG A 167 -1.56 -24.00 -24.35
N SER A 168 -1.43 -25.06 -23.55
CA SER A 168 -1.53 -26.45 -24.03
C SER A 168 -2.91 -26.76 -24.62
N THR A 169 -3.97 -26.28 -23.96
CA THR A 169 -5.36 -26.45 -24.42
C THR A 169 -5.60 -25.68 -25.72
N GLU A 170 -5.14 -24.43 -25.77
CA GLU A 170 -5.37 -23.55 -26.91
C GLU A 170 -4.61 -24.01 -28.16
N ILE A 171 -3.34 -24.43 -28.03
CA ILE A 171 -2.54 -24.93 -29.16
C ILE A 171 -3.18 -26.17 -29.80
N LYS A 172 -3.65 -27.13 -28.99
CA LYS A 172 -4.34 -28.32 -29.51
C LYS A 172 -5.60 -27.95 -30.29
N ARG A 173 -6.33 -26.95 -29.82
CA ARG A 173 -7.58 -26.50 -30.42
C ARG A 173 -7.33 -25.72 -31.72
N ILE A 174 -6.31 -24.85 -31.77
CA ILE A 174 -5.87 -24.16 -33.01
C ILE A 174 -5.54 -25.20 -34.10
N SER A 175 -4.89 -26.32 -33.74
CA SER A 175 -4.52 -27.35 -34.72
C SER A 175 -5.70 -28.14 -35.31
N GLY A 176 -6.91 -28.04 -34.75
CA GLY A 176 -8.07 -28.84 -35.14
C GLY A 176 -9.26 -28.05 -35.70
N ASN A 177 -9.28 -26.72 -35.56
CA ASN A 177 -10.41 -25.88 -35.98
C ASN A 177 -10.09 -25.09 -37.25
N SER A 178 -11.11 -24.81 -38.07
CA SER A 178 -10.99 -23.93 -39.25
C SER A 178 -12.33 -23.26 -39.60
N GLY A 179 -12.27 -22.16 -40.35
CA GLY A 179 -13.46 -21.53 -40.92
C GLY A 179 -14.35 -20.82 -39.88
N LYS A 180 -15.67 -20.99 -39.94
CA LYS A 180 -16.61 -20.24 -39.08
C LYS A 180 -16.46 -20.55 -37.58
N GLU A 181 -16.08 -21.79 -37.25
CA GLU A 181 -15.84 -22.20 -35.86
C GLU A 181 -14.58 -21.54 -35.27
N GLU A 182 -13.53 -21.36 -36.07
CA GLU A 182 -12.32 -20.63 -35.68
C GLU A 182 -12.65 -19.17 -35.32
N ILE A 183 -13.49 -18.51 -36.12
CA ILE A 183 -13.85 -17.11 -35.90
C ILE A 183 -14.72 -16.95 -34.64
N LYS A 184 -15.68 -17.84 -34.42
CA LYS A 184 -16.48 -17.85 -33.18
C LYS A 184 -15.60 -18.01 -31.95
N TYR A 185 -14.64 -18.93 -32.01
CA TYR A 185 -13.70 -19.16 -30.92
C TYR A 185 -12.76 -17.96 -30.67
N ASN A 186 -12.28 -17.32 -31.73
CA ASN A 186 -11.46 -16.11 -31.62
C ASN A 186 -12.20 -14.99 -30.87
N ILE A 187 -13.51 -14.85 -31.10
CA ILE A 187 -14.36 -13.93 -30.34
C ILE A 187 -14.42 -14.34 -28.86
N GLU A 188 -14.66 -15.62 -28.56
CA GLU A 188 -14.70 -16.14 -27.17
C GLU A 188 -13.37 -15.91 -26.42
N LEU A 189 -12.23 -16.08 -27.10
CA LEU A 189 -10.92 -15.77 -26.51
C LEU A 189 -10.73 -14.28 -26.21
N ILE A 190 -11.16 -13.40 -27.12
CA ILE A 190 -11.12 -11.96 -26.89
C ILE A 190 -11.98 -11.61 -25.68
N GLU A 191 -13.19 -12.17 -25.59
CA GLU A 191 -14.08 -11.96 -24.44
C GLU A 191 -13.45 -12.44 -23.13
N LYS A 192 -12.85 -13.64 -23.13
CA LYS A 192 -12.15 -14.19 -21.96
C LYS A 192 -10.95 -13.33 -21.56
N ALA A 193 -10.11 -12.93 -22.51
CA ALA A 193 -8.93 -12.09 -22.27
C ALA A 193 -9.32 -10.76 -21.64
N VAL A 194 -10.38 -10.12 -22.14
CA VAL A 194 -10.83 -8.82 -21.66
C VAL A 194 -11.60 -8.94 -20.35
N ASN A 195 -12.68 -9.71 -20.33
CA ASN A 195 -13.62 -9.73 -19.20
C ASN A 195 -13.02 -10.44 -17.97
N SER A 196 -12.25 -11.51 -18.16
CA SER A 196 -11.76 -12.34 -17.04
C SER A 196 -10.38 -11.95 -16.54
N TYR A 197 -9.57 -11.25 -17.35
CA TYR A 197 -8.18 -10.98 -16.98
C TYR A 197 -7.81 -9.51 -17.05
N LYS A 198 -8.04 -8.83 -18.18
CA LYS A 198 -7.59 -7.44 -18.31
C LYS A 198 -8.42 -6.45 -17.51
N VAL A 199 -9.74 -6.61 -17.47
CA VAL A 199 -10.60 -5.79 -16.59
C VAL A 199 -10.20 -6.01 -15.13
N GLU A 200 -10.11 -7.25 -14.69
CA GLU A 200 -9.69 -7.61 -13.33
C GLU A 200 -8.29 -7.08 -13.00
N ALA A 201 -7.33 -7.12 -13.94
CA ALA A 201 -6.00 -6.56 -13.74
C ALA A 201 -6.03 -5.04 -13.53
N ILE A 202 -6.86 -4.31 -14.30
CA ILE A 202 -7.10 -2.87 -14.07
C ILE A 202 -7.63 -2.68 -12.65
N GLU A 203 -8.68 -3.43 -12.28
CA GLU A 203 -9.31 -3.27 -10.98
C GLU A 203 -8.34 -3.55 -9.83
N LEU A 204 -7.61 -4.65 -9.86
CA LEU A 204 -6.60 -4.99 -8.86
C LEU A 204 -5.52 -3.92 -8.71
N LYS A 205 -5.06 -3.33 -9.82
CA LYS A 205 -4.09 -2.23 -9.80
C LYS A 205 -4.64 -1.01 -9.05
N PHE A 206 -5.85 -0.58 -9.40
CA PHE A 206 -6.47 0.59 -8.77
C PHE A 206 -6.89 0.31 -7.32
N GLU A 207 -7.41 -0.87 -7.01
CA GLU A 207 -7.71 -1.30 -5.65
C GLU A 207 -6.46 -1.25 -4.76
N SER A 208 -5.32 -1.70 -5.27
CA SER A 208 -4.05 -1.68 -4.55
C SER A 208 -3.61 -0.23 -4.26
N LEU A 209 -3.67 0.65 -5.26
CA LEU A 209 -3.36 2.07 -5.05
C LEU A 209 -4.31 2.73 -4.04
N ILE A 210 -5.60 2.47 -4.13
CA ILE A 210 -6.60 2.98 -3.18
C ILE A 210 -6.33 2.45 -1.77
N ALA A 211 -5.99 1.17 -1.63
CA ALA A 211 -5.63 0.58 -0.35
C ALA A 211 -4.38 1.25 0.26
N GLU A 212 -3.37 1.56 -0.55
CA GLU A 212 -2.18 2.30 -0.12
C GLU A 212 -2.55 3.70 0.40
N TYR A 213 -3.40 4.44 -0.31
CA TYR A 213 -3.89 5.75 0.14
C TYR A 213 -4.70 5.67 1.45
N LYS A 214 -5.55 4.66 1.59
CA LYS A 214 -6.28 4.41 2.84
C LYS A 214 -5.33 4.10 4.00
N SER A 215 -4.28 3.32 3.75
CA SER A 215 -3.24 3.04 4.75
C SER A 215 -2.49 4.31 5.14
N LYS A 216 -2.07 5.14 4.17
CA LYS A 216 -1.43 6.44 4.42
C LYS A 216 -2.28 7.33 5.33
N ARG A 217 -3.59 7.41 5.09
CA ARG A 217 -4.53 8.14 5.95
C ARG A 217 -4.49 7.62 7.38
N LYS A 218 -4.60 6.31 7.57
CA LYS A 218 -4.59 5.70 8.89
C LYS A 218 -3.26 5.90 9.63
N VAL A 219 -2.13 5.79 8.92
CA VAL A 219 -0.81 6.09 9.49
C VAL A 219 -0.71 7.56 9.89
N ALA A 220 -1.18 8.49 9.06
CA ALA A 220 -1.20 9.91 9.38
C ALA A 220 -2.05 10.23 10.61
N GLU A 221 -3.19 9.56 10.78
CA GLU A 221 -4.04 9.67 11.99
C GLU A 221 -3.31 9.18 13.25
N LEU A 222 -2.63 8.03 13.17
CA LEU A 222 -1.82 7.49 14.26
C LEU A 222 -0.64 8.41 14.61
N GLU A 223 0.03 8.95 13.59
CA GLU A 223 1.15 9.87 13.76
C GLU A 223 0.69 11.20 14.39
N ALA A 224 -0.42 11.77 13.94
CA ALA A 224 -1.00 12.97 14.52
C ALA A 224 -1.36 12.75 16.00
N ALA A 225 -1.99 11.62 16.33
CA ALA A 225 -2.30 11.26 17.71
C ALA A 225 -1.03 11.13 18.56
N ARG A 226 0.03 10.50 18.03
CA ARG A 226 1.33 10.38 18.72
C ARG A 226 1.97 11.75 18.91
N LYS A 227 2.01 12.61 17.89
CA LYS A 227 2.56 13.99 17.97
C LYS A 227 1.82 14.81 19.03
N THR A 228 0.50 14.70 19.11
CA THR A 228 -0.28 15.36 20.17
C THR A 228 0.10 14.88 21.56
N LYS A 229 0.28 13.56 21.76
CA LYS A 229 0.80 13.00 23.02
C LYS A 229 2.21 13.52 23.34
N GLU A 230 3.05 13.67 22.33
CA GLU A 230 4.42 14.18 22.48
C GLU A 230 4.43 15.65 22.90
N LEU A 231 3.58 16.49 22.30
CA LEU A 231 3.42 17.90 22.70
C LEU A 231 2.93 18.02 24.15
N ASN A 232 1.93 17.22 24.54
CA ASN A 232 1.46 17.18 25.93
C ASN A 232 2.58 16.78 26.89
N PHE A 233 3.44 15.85 26.48
CA PHE A 233 4.60 15.48 27.27
C PHE A 233 5.64 16.60 27.38
N GLN A 234 5.95 17.29 26.28
CA GLN A 234 6.85 18.46 26.30
C GLN A 234 6.31 19.58 27.21
N TYR A 235 5.00 19.83 27.17
CA TYR A 235 4.33 20.77 28.08
C TYR A 235 4.48 20.32 29.55
N LYS A 236 4.22 19.04 29.86
CA LYS A 236 4.40 18.47 31.20
C LYS A 236 5.84 18.60 31.73
N LYS A 237 6.84 18.57 30.84
CA LYS A 237 8.26 18.79 31.18
C LYS A 237 8.62 20.27 31.37
N GLY A 238 7.69 21.20 31.13
CA GLY A 238 7.94 22.64 31.12
C GLY A 238 8.68 23.13 29.89
N SER A 239 8.84 22.30 28.85
CA SER A 239 9.53 22.65 27.60
C SER A 239 8.65 23.44 26.63
N LEU A 240 7.34 23.52 26.89
CA LEU A 240 6.39 24.33 26.15
C LEU A 240 5.54 25.15 27.11
N THR A 241 5.16 26.34 26.68
CA THR A 241 4.10 27.15 27.33
C THR A 241 2.71 26.67 26.89
N ALA A 242 1.67 27.01 27.66
CA ALA A 242 0.28 26.68 27.30
C ALA A 242 -0.14 27.28 25.95
N LYS A 243 0.31 28.51 25.65
CA LYS A 243 0.08 29.17 24.34
C LYS A 243 0.73 28.38 23.21
N GLN A 244 1.99 27.98 23.35
CA GLN A 244 2.69 27.17 22.34
C GLN A 244 2.06 25.79 22.16
N LEU A 245 1.61 25.14 23.24
CA LEU A 245 0.91 23.86 23.18
C LEU A 245 -0.35 23.99 22.33
N LYS A 246 -1.21 24.97 22.65
CA LYS A 246 -2.48 25.20 21.94
C LYS A 246 -2.26 25.47 20.45
N THR A 247 -1.31 26.35 20.11
CA THR A 247 -0.99 26.65 18.71
C THR A 247 -0.49 25.41 17.98
N LYS A 248 0.45 24.64 18.56
CA LYS A 248 0.98 23.44 17.90
C LYS A 248 -0.07 22.34 17.73
N GLN A 249 -1.01 22.20 18.67
CA GLN A 249 -2.13 21.27 18.56
C GLN A 249 -3.11 21.67 17.45
N SER A 250 -3.43 22.97 17.33
CA SER A 250 -4.25 23.49 16.22
C SER A 250 -3.62 23.15 14.87
N ASN A 251 -2.32 23.43 14.72
CA ASN A 251 -1.60 23.15 13.48
C ASN A 251 -1.58 21.66 13.10
N ILE A 252 -1.53 20.75 14.09
CA ILE A 252 -1.62 19.30 13.84
C ILE A 252 -3.01 18.93 13.31
N GLU A 253 -4.07 19.47 13.91
CA GLU A 253 -5.43 19.15 13.47
C GLU A 253 -5.72 19.73 12.08
N GLU A 254 -5.33 20.98 11.83
CA GLU A 254 -5.45 21.62 10.51
C GLU A 254 -4.68 20.83 9.42
N SER A 255 -3.43 20.44 9.72
CA SER A 255 -2.63 19.62 8.79
C SER A 255 -3.24 18.24 8.56
N LYS A 256 -3.84 17.63 9.58
CA LYS A 256 -4.50 16.33 9.48
C LYS A 256 -5.75 16.41 8.61
N VAL A 257 -6.59 17.44 8.78
CA VAL A 257 -7.78 17.65 7.95
C VAL A 257 -7.38 17.87 6.49
N ALA A 258 -6.41 18.75 6.23
CA ALA A 258 -5.93 19.02 4.88
C ALA A 258 -5.36 17.75 4.20
N GLU A 259 -4.61 16.93 4.92
CA GLU A 259 -4.08 15.66 4.39
C GLU A 259 -5.19 14.64 4.13
N GLN A 260 -6.19 14.54 5.01
CA GLN A 260 -7.36 13.66 4.79
C GLN A 260 -8.14 14.06 3.53
N GLU A 261 -8.38 15.36 3.33
CA GLU A 261 -9.04 15.88 2.14
C GLU A 261 -8.23 15.63 0.87
N ASN A 262 -6.90 15.82 0.94
CA ASN A 262 -5.98 15.53 -0.16
C ASN A 262 -6.02 14.04 -0.55
N ILE A 263 -5.91 13.14 0.43
CA ILE A 263 -6.00 11.68 0.20
C ILE A 263 -7.35 11.31 -0.40
N GLN A 264 -8.46 11.88 0.10
CA GLN A 264 -9.79 11.58 -0.42
C GLN A 264 -9.93 12.01 -1.89
N ARG A 265 -9.47 13.22 -2.24
CA ARG A 265 -9.46 13.68 -3.64
C ARG A 265 -8.68 12.74 -4.55
N ASN A 266 -7.53 12.23 -4.10
CA ASN A 266 -6.73 11.26 -4.85
C ASN A 266 -7.47 9.93 -5.04
N ILE A 267 -8.12 9.41 -3.99
CA ILE A 267 -8.95 8.19 -4.09
C ILE A 267 -10.09 8.39 -5.10
N ASP A 268 -10.78 9.51 -5.04
CA ASP A 268 -11.89 9.81 -5.96
C ASP A 268 -11.39 9.90 -7.42
N GLY A 269 -10.23 10.52 -7.63
CA GLY A 269 -9.56 10.56 -8.94
C GLY A 269 -9.21 9.17 -9.47
N LEU A 270 -8.66 8.30 -8.61
CA LEU A 270 -8.34 6.91 -8.97
C LEU A 270 -9.59 6.10 -9.33
N ILE A 271 -10.71 6.28 -8.60
CA ILE A 271 -11.98 5.60 -8.90
C ILE A 271 -12.50 6.02 -10.28
N LYS A 272 -12.48 7.32 -10.58
CA LYS A 272 -12.90 7.85 -11.89
C LYS A 272 -12.04 7.28 -13.01
N GLU A 273 -10.73 7.30 -12.85
CA GLU A 273 -9.78 6.77 -13.84
C GLU A 273 -9.96 5.27 -14.05
N LYS A 274 -10.13 4.49 -12.96
CA LYS A 274 -10.43 3.06 -13.05
C LYS A 274 -11.66 2.80 -13.94
N ASN A 275 -12.75 3.51 -13.65
CA ASN A 275 -14.00 3.33 -14.38
C ASN A 275 -13.86 3.72 -15.85
N LEU A 276 -13.13 4.80 -16.14
CA LEU A 276 -12.85 5.23 -17.52
C LEU A 276 -12.05 4.17 -18.29
N GLN A 277 -11.01 3.60 -17.68
CA GLN A 277 -10.19 2.57 -18.32
C GLN A 277 -10.98 1.29 -18.57
N VAL A 278 -11.78 0.84 -17.60
CA VAL A 278 -12.64 -0.34 -17.76
C VAL A 278 -13.67 -0.12 -18.87
N GLN A 279 -14.39 1.00 -18.86
CA GLN A 279 -15.38 1.33 -19.90
C GLN A 279 -14.74 1.42 -21.30
N SER A 280 -13.57 2.07 -21.40
CA SER A 280 -12.85 2.19 -22.66
C SER A 280 -12.42 0.84 -23.21
N LEU A 281 -11.93 -0.05 -22.35
CA LEU A 281 -11.54 -1.41 -22.74
C LEU A 281 -12.73 -2.25 -23.19
N ILE A 282 -13.86 -2.17 -22.48
CA ILE A 282 -15.11 -2.87 -22.86
C ILE A 282 -15.61 -2.38 -24.22
N LYS A 283 -15.65 -1.06 -24.44
CA LYS A 283 -16.07 -0.46 -25.71
C LYS A 283 -15.15 -0.86 -26.87
N LEU A 284 -13.84 -0.89 -26.63
CA LEU A 284 -12.86 -1.34 -27.62
C LEU A 284 -13.08 -2.81 -27.99
N LYS A 285 -13.29 -3.67 -26.99
CA LYS A 285 -13.63 -5.09 -27.18
C LYS A 285 -14.87 -5.25 -28.06
N GLU A 286 -15.95 -4.56 -27.73
CA GLU A 286 -17.20 -4.63 -28.50
C GLU A 286 -17.01 -4.17 -29.96
N THR A 287 -16.24 -3.10 -30.17
CA THR A 287 -15.91 -2.59 -31.51
C THR A 287 -15.12 -3.61 -32.32
N VAL A 288 -14.10 -4.25 -31.73
CA VAL A 288 -13.29 -5.26 -32.40
C VAL A 288 -14.09 -6.52 -32.71
N ILE A 289 -14.93 -6.98 -31.78
CA ILE A 289 -15.81 -8.14 -32.03
C ILE A 289 -16.81 -7.84 -33.15
N ALA A 290 -17.42 -6.65 -33.17
CA ALA A 290 -18.33 -6.24 -34.23
C ALA A 290 -17.62 -6.21 -35.60
N GLN A 291 -16.38 -5.71 -35.65
CA GLN A 291 -15.57 -5.70 -36.86
C GLN A 291 -15.24 -7.11 -37.35
N ILE A 292 -14.82 -8.01 -36.46
CA ILE A 292 -14.57 -9.44 -36.80
C ILE A 292 -15.83 -10.08 -37.38
N LYS A 293 -17.00 -9.84 -36.77
CA LYS A 293 -18.28 -10.37 -37.28
C LYS A 293 -18.61 -9.84 -38.67
N LYS A 294 -18.40 -8.55 -38.90
CA LYS A 294 -18.65 -7.89 -40.19
C LYS A 294 -17.73 -8.43 -41.29
N ASP A 295 -16.42 -8.50 -41.03
CA ASP A 295 -15.42 -8.92 -42.02
C ASP A 295 -15.59 -10.39 -42.45
N ASN A 296 -16.25 -11.20 -41.62
CA ASN A 296 -16.45 -12.62 -41.87
C ASN A 296 -17.90 -13.01 -42.22
N ASN A 297 -18.77 -12.03 -42.53
CA ASN A 297 -20.18 -12.26 -42.84
C ASN A 297 -20.91 -13.11 -41.77
N LEU A 298 -20.62 -12.86 -40.50
CA LEU A 298 -21.27 -13.49 -39.35
C LEU A 298 -22.45 -12.65 -38.82
N VAL A 299 -22.87 -11.62 -39.56
CA VAL A 299 -24.02 -10.78 -39.24
C VAL A 299 -25.27 -11.40 -39.88
N LEU A 300 -26.25 -11.77 -39.03
CA LEU A 300 -27.67 -11.81 -39.37
C LEU A 300 -28.25 -10.40 -39.23
#